data_AF-A2HZ41-F1
#
_entry.id   AF-A2HZ41-F1
#
_cell.length_a   1.000
_cell.length_b   1.000
_cell.length_c   1.000
_cell.angle_alpha   90.00
_cell.angle_beta   90.00
_cell.angle_gamma   90.00
#
_symmetry.space_group_name_H-M   'P 1'
#
loop_
_entity.id
_entity.type
_entity.pdbx_description
1 polymer ?
#
loop_
_entity_poly.entity_id
_entity_poly.type
_entity_poly.pdbx_seq_one_letter_code
_entity_poly.pdbx_strand_id
1 'polypeptide(L)'
;MTQTSPTDKTQGVIDVEALKKEIREQILSELKEQKQEQKPERPKRKLSEKQLAALAAGRQKTQDYWRKKLEKKLKQKLKKLKQRKSK
;
A
#
# COMPACT_ATOMS: atom_id res chain seq x y z
N MET A 1 -36.34 56.93 -44.21
CA MET A 1 -36.65 55.54 -44.62
C MET A 1 -35.61 54.64 -43.99
N THR A 2 -36.06 53.70 -43.16
CA THR A 2 -35.23 52.76 -42.39
C THR A 2 -34.55 51.74 -43.32
N GLN A 3 -33.23 51.60 -43.23
CA GLN A 3 -32.49 50.52 -43.87
C GLN A 3 -31.76 49.74 -42.78
N THR A 4 -32.34 48.61 -42.39
CA THR A 4 -31.73 47.64 -41.47
C THR A 4 -30.84 46.71 -42.28
N SER A 5 -29.53 46.73 -42.02
CA SER A 5 -28.56 45.81 -42.62
C SER A 5 -28.64 44.42 -41.97
N PRO A 6 -28.24 43.36 -42.70
CA PRO A 6 -28.66 42.00 -42.44
C PRO A 6 -27.87 41.36 -41.30
N THR A 7 -28.54 40.49 -40.55
CA THR A 7 -27.89 39.53 -39.65
C THR A 7 -27.10 38.54 -40.49
N ASP A 8 -25.84 38.87 -40.79
CA ASP A 8 -24.93 37.97 -41.47
C ASP A 8 -24.49 36.90 -40.46
N LYS A 9 -25.30 35.84 -40.43
CA LYS A 9 -24.98 34.59 -39.76
C LYS A 9 -23.74 34.05 -40.46
N THR A 10 -22.57 34.30 -39.90
CA THR A 10 -21.32 33.57 -40.20
C THR A 10 -21.48 32.13 -39.70
N GLN A 11 -22.36 31.41 -40.37
CA GLN A 11 -22.55 29.98 -40.27
C GLN A 11 -21.56 29.35 -41.27
N GLY A 12 -20.47 28.77 -40.78
CA GLY A 12 -19.81 27.69 -41.50
C GLY A 12 -18.36 27.85 -41.94
N VAL A 13 -17.53 28.64 -41.25
CA VAL A 13 -16.08 28.40 -41.28
C VAL A 13 -15.61 28.21 -39.85
N ILE A 14 -15.71 26.97 -39.36
CA ILE A 14 -15.05 26.59 -38.13
C ILE A 14 -13.55 26.75 -38.40
N ASP A 15 -12.90 27.66 -37.70
CA ASP A 15 -11.45 27.76 -37.74
C ASP A 15 -10.87 26.50 -37.09
N VAL A 16 -10.52 25.54 -37.95
CA VAL A 16 -9.99 24.24 -37.57
C VAL A 16 -8.67 24.41 -36.79
N GLU A 17 -7.93 25.47 -37.01
CA GLU A 17 -6.71 25.74 -36.25
C GLU A 17 -7.00 26.20 -34.82
N ALA A 18 -8.00 27.08 -34.64
CA ALA A 18 -8.46 27.49 -33.33
C ALA A 18 -8.99 26.29 -32.53
N LEU A 19 -9.82 25.45 -33.15
CA LEU A 19 -10.36 24.24 -32.50
C LEU A 19 -9.26 23.24 -32.12
N LYS A 20 -8.25 23.05 -32.98
CA LYS A 20 -7.10 22.20 -32.66
C LYS A 20 -6.28 22.74 -31.50
N LYS A 21 -6.14 24.06 -31.36
CA LYS A 21 -5.44 24.69 -30.23
C LYS A 21 -6.21 24.49 -28.93
N GLU A 22 -7.52 24.72 -28.96
CA GLU A 22 -8.39 24.53 -27.80
C GLU A 22 -8.38 23.07 -27.30
N ILE A 23 -8.53 22.10 -28.21
CA ILE A 23 -8.45 20.67 -27.86
C ILE A 23 -7.08 20.32 -27.27
N ARG A 24 -5.99 20.88 -27.82
CA ARG A 24 -4.64 20.65 -27.28
C ARG A 24 -4.48 21.20 -25.86
N GLU A 25 -5.00 22.38 -25.57
CA GLU A 25 -4.93 22.99 -24.23
C GLU A 25 -5.75 22.24 -23.20
N GLN A 26 -6.93 21.73 -23.59
CA GLN A 26 -7.74 20.87 -22.72
C GLN A 26 -7.00 19.57 -22.39
N ILE A 27 -6.44 18.89 -23.40
CA ILE A 27 -5.66 17.66 -23.20
C ILE A 27 -4.43 17.94 -22.31
N LEU A 28 -3.71 19.04 -22.53
CA LEU A 28 -2.53 19.39 -21.73
C LEU A 28 -2.89 19.70 -20.27
N SER A 29 -4.02 20.37 -20.04
CA SER A 29 -4.52 20.67 -18.69
C SER A 29 -4.91 19.39 -17.96
N GLU A 30 -5.67 18.51 -18.60
CA GLU A 30 -6.10 17.24 -18.02
C GLU A 30 -4.93 16.27 -17.75
N LEU A 31 -3.94 16.21 -18.65
CA LEU A 31 -2.71 15.45 -18.44
C LEU A 31 -1.85 16.00 -17.30
N LYS A 32 -1.88 17.31 -17.08
CA LYS A 32 -1.16 17.96 -15.96
C LYS A 32 -1.83 17.67 -14.64
N GLU A 33 -3.16 17.65 -14.60
CA GLU A 33 -3.97 17.35 -13.41
C GLU A 33 -3.84 15.88 -12.98
N GLN A 34 -3.76 14.95 -13.93
CA GLN A 34 -3.50 13.52 -13.63
C GLN A 34 -2.13 13.25 -12.99
N LYS A 35 -1.14 14.13 -13.13
CA LYS A 35 0.21 13.91 -12.60
C LYS A 35 0.39 14.27 -11.13
N GLN A 36 -0.54 14.98 -10.49
CA GLN A 36 -0.23 15.59 -9.19
C GLN A 36 -0.63 14.75 -7.97
N GLU A 37 -1.38 13.64 -8.10
CA GLU A 37 -1.88 12.95 -6.88
C GLU A 37 -1.95 11.42 -6.90
N GLN A 38 -0.99 10.75 -7.53
CA GLN A 38 -0.71 9.35 -7.16
C GLN A 38 0.75 9.20 -6.76
N LYS A 39 1.04 9.45 -5.48
CA LYS A 39 2.17 8.77 -4.84
C LYS A 39 1.88 7.28 -4.96
N PRO A 40 2.68 6.48 -5.66
CA PRO A 40 2.52 5.03 -5.56
C PRO A 40 2.71 4.67 -4.08
N GLU A 41 1.70 4.04 -3.46
CA GLU A 41 1.89 3.43 -2.15
C GLU A 41 3.04 2.44 -2.31
N ARG A 42 4.19 2.75 -1.69
CA ARG A 42 5.40 1.95 -1.86
C ARG A 42 5.05 0.50 -1.53
N PRO A 43 5.30 -0.48 -2.42
CA PRO A 43 4.99 -1.86 -2.13
C PRO A 43 5.63 -2.28 -0.81
N LYS A 44 4.85 -2.91 0.08
CA LYS A 44 5.37 -3.47 1.34
C LYS A 44 6.54 -4.38 1.00
N ARG A 45 7.77 -3.98 1.33
CA ARG A 45 8.97 -4.76 1.07
C ARG A 45 8.88 -6.07 1.86
N LYS A 46 8.96 -7.20 1.16
CA LYS A 46 9.09 -8.51 1.81
C LYS A 46 10.45 -8.54 2.52
N LEU A 47 10.48 -9.12 3.72
CA LEU A 47 11.73 -9.32 4.44
C LEU A 47 12.62 -10.27 3.64
N SER A 48 13.91 -9.98 3.59
CA SER A 48 14.87 -10.89 2.96
C SER A 48 14.99 -12.17 3.78
N GLU A 49 15.43 -13.25 3.16
CA GLU A 49 15.65 -14.54 3.83
C GLU A 49 16.55 -14.42 5.07
N LYS A 50 17.57 -13.56 4.99
CA LYS A 50 18.46 -13.25 6.13
C LYS A 50 17.72 -12.60 7.30
N GLN A 51 16.78 -11.70 7.02
CA GLN A 51 15.96 -11.04 8.05
C GLN A 51 14.96 -12.01 8.67
N LEU A 52 14.36 -12.89 7.86
CA LEU A 52 13.47 -13.94 8.34
C LEU A 52 14.21 -14.95 9.24
N ALA A 53 15.42 -15.36 8.85
CA ALA A 53 16.26 -16.25 9.64
C ALA A 53 16.66 -15.61 10.98
N ALA A 54 17.04 -14.32 11.00
CA ALA A 54 17.36 -13.61 12.23
C ALA A 54 16.17 -13.53 13.20
N LEU A 55 14.97 -13.28 12.68
CA LEU A 55 13.73 -13.28 13.47
C LEU A 55 13.41 -14.69 14.01
N ALA A 56 13.59 -15.73 13.20
CA ALA A 56 13.37 -17.12 13.60
C ALA A 56 14.35 -17.55 14.72
N ALA A 57 15.63 -17.22 14.58
CA ALA A 57 16.66 -17.50 15.59
C ALA A 57 16.39 -16.78 16.91
N GLY A 58 15.88 -15.53 16.86
CA GLY A 58 15.42 -14.80 18.04
C GLY A 58 14.27 -15.51 18.76
N ARG A 59 13.29 -16.03 18.02
CA ARG A 59 12.14 -16.77 18.57
C ARG A 59 12.53 -18.12 19.17
N GLN A 60 13.49 -18.83 18.56
CA GLN A 60 13.95 -20.14 19.03
C GLN A 60 14.54 -20.07 20.45
N LYS A 61 15.40 -19.09 20.72
CA LYS A 61 16.00 -18.89 22.04
C LYS A 61 14.96 -18.69 23.15
N THR A 62 13.89 -17.94 22.85
CA THR A 62 12.78 -17.72 23.79
C THR A 62 11.98 -19.01 24.01
N GLN A 63 11.71 -19.77 22.95
CA GLN A 63 10.99 -21.04 23.05
C GLN A 63 11.76 -22.08 23.89
N ASP A 64 13.07 -22.19 23.71
CA ASP A 64 13.91 -23.13 24.45
C ASP A 64 13.96 -22.82 25.94
N TYR A 65 14.01 -21.53 26.31
CA TYR A 65 13.91 -21.09 27.69
C TYR A 65 12.60 -21.56 28.35
N TRP A 66 11.47 -21.38 27.67
CA TRP A 66 10.16 -21.80 28.19
C TRP A 66 10.03 -23.31 28.28
N ARG A 67 10.53 -24.07 27.29
CA ARG A 67 10.57 -25.54 27.33
C ARG A 67 11.33 -26.03 28.55
N LYS A 68 12.55 -25.54 28.77
CA LYS A 68 13.39 -25.94 29.92
C LYS A 68 12.74 -25.60 31.27
N LYS A 69 12.04 -24.46 31.35
CA LYS A 69 11.31 -24.06 32.57
C LYS A 69 10.12 -24.98 32.84
N LEU A 70 9.38 -25.37 31.80
CA LEU A 70 8.26 -26.32 31.91
C LEU A 70 8.74 -27.71 32.31
N GLU A 71 9.80 -28.23 31.70
CA GLU A 71 10.39 -29.53 32.06
C GLU A 71 10.82 -29.60 33.52
N LYS A 72 11.51 -28.56 34.01
CA LYS A 72 11.90 -28.47 35.43
C LYS A 72 10.68 -28.52 36.35
N LYS A 73 9.61 -27.78 36.00
CA LYS A 73 8.37 -27.76 36.78
C LYS A 73 7.68 -29.13 36.78
N LEU A 74 7.66 -29.83 35.65
CA LEU A 74 7.12 -31.19 35.54
C LEU A 74 7.93 -32.20 36.34
N LYS A 75 9.26 -32.19 36.22
CA LYS A 75 10.16 -33.05 37.00
C LYS A 75 9.98 -32.84 38.51
N GLN A 76 9.84 -31.60 38.95
CA GLN A 76 9.60 -31.29 40.36
C GLN A 76 8.23 -31.80 40.85
N LYS A 77 7.17 -31.62 40.05
CA LYS A 77 5.84 -32.18 40.35
C LYS A 77 5.88 -33.70 40.43
N LEU A 78 6.55 -34.36 39.49
CA LEU A 78 6.69 -35.83 39.49
C LEU A 78 7.46 -36.31 40.72
N LYS A 79 8.55 -35.64 41.10
CA LYS A 79 9.30 -35.96 42.32
C LYS A 79 8.44 -35.83 43.58
N LYS A 80 7.67 -34.74 43.71
CA LYS A 80 6.72 -34.56 44.83
C LYS A 80 5.64 -35.64 44.86
N LEU A 81 5.11 -36.03 43.69
CA LEU A 81 4.07 -37.06 43.61
C LEU A 81 4.62 -38.45 43.99
N LYS A 82 5.83 -38.79 43.54
CA LYS A 82 6.53 -40.02 43.97
C LYS A 82 6.78 -40.05 45.48
N GLN A 83 7.22 -38.94 46.07
CA GLN A 83 7.41 -38.83 47.52
C GLN A 83 6.11 -38.95 48.32
N ARG A 84 4.99 -38.46 47.78
CA ARG A 84 3.66 -38.60 48.38
C ARG A 84 3.09 -40.01 48.28
N LYS A 85 3.46 -40.80 47.26
CA LYS A 85 3.04 -42.20 47.10
C LYS A 85 3.92 -43.19 47.85
N SER A 86 5.10 -42.75 48.31
CA SER A 86 6.07 -43.57 49.06
C SER A 86 6.03 -43.30 50.57
N LYS A 87 5.14 -42.41 51.02
CA LYS A 87 4.73 -42.21 52.41
C LYS A 87 3.35 -42.81 52.59
#